data_AF-A0A6L9S769-F1
#
_entry.id   AF-A0A6L9S769-F1
#
_cell.length_a   1.000
_cell.length_b   1.000
_cell.length_c   1.000
_cell.angle_alpha   90.00
_cell.angle_beta   90.00
_cell.angle_gamma   90.00
#
_symmetry.space_group_name_H-M   'P 1'
#
loop_
_entity.id
_entity.type
_entity.pdbx_description
1 polymer ?
#
loop_
_entity_poly.entity_id
_entity_poly.type
_entity_poly.pdbx_seq_one_letter_code
_entity_poly.pdbx_strand_id
1 'polypeptide(L)'
;MATPSSTRLLVLGIVRMLQPVHGYDVRRELLSWRADRWANVAPGSIYQALKTLERDQWIELVDSGQRGSRPARRTYRLTDEGEKEYHALLRSSLWESNAPAHPLLPAISQLPFSNRDDVIAALKARAHRLEAEIMMTRRDIERVEAGGGDPLKEEPHHVAEMMRLQLGLAEAEYAWALMLTQRIESGDLDVWNLPSRAQESLAAQQAEYATAHRTPVTSIERGGPADDPGDGPDDAPLG
;
A
#
# COMPACT_ATOMS: atom_id res chain seq x y z
N MET A 1 -2.96 -2.84 1.70
CA MET A 1 -3.61 -4.11 2.08
C MET A 1 -4.55 -4.48 0.94
N ALA A 2 -4.63 -5.76 0.58
CA ALA A 2 -5.70 -6.25 -0.30
C ALA A 2 -7.07 -5.85 0.26
N THR A 3 -8.04 -5.54 -0.61
CA THR A 3 -9.43 -5.39 -0.18
C THR A 3 -9.90 -6.73 0.41
N PRO A 4 -10.68 -6.75 1.50
CA PRO A 4 -11.14 -8.00 2.12
C PRO A 4 -11.81 -8.99 1.15
N SER A 5 -12.41 -8.49 0.05
CA SER A 5 -12.97 -9.31 -1.03
C SER A 5 -11.90 -10.07 -1.84
N SER A 6 -10.74 -9.46 -2.13
CA SER A 6 -9.68 -10.06 -2.95
C SER A 6 -9.01 -11.24 -2.24
N THR A 7 -8.65 -11.10 -0.95
CA THR A 7 -8.08 -12.21 -0.17
C THR A 7 -9.08 -13.35 -0.01
N ARG A 8 -10.36 -13.04 0.22
CA ARG A 8 -11.43 -14.06 0.31
C ARG A 8 -11.57 -14.82 -1.01
N LEU A 9 -11.62 -14.13 -2.14
CA LEU A 9 -11.72 -14.75 -3.47
C LEU A 9 -10.55 -15.70 -3.73
N LEU A 10 -9.31 -15.28 -3.43
CA LEU A 10 -8.12 -16.10 -3.63
C LEU A 10 -8.11 -17.34 -2.73
N VAL A 11 -8.38 -17.17 -1.43
CA VAL A 11 -8.42 -18.29 -0.49
C VAL A 11 -9.51 -19.29 -0.87
N LEU A 12 -10.70 -18.81 -1.24
CA LEU A 12 -11.82 -19.65 -1.66
C LEU A 12 -11.51 -20.38 -2.98
N GLY A 13 -10.85 -19.70 -3.93
CA GLY A 13 -10.39 -20.31 -5.19
C GLY A 13 -9.39 -21.45 -4.98
N ILE A 14 -8.44 -21.30 -4.05
CA ILE A 14 -7.51 -22.39 -3.71
C ILE A 14 -8.23 -23.56 -3.04
N VAL A 15 -9.13 -23.29 -2.08
CA VAL A 15 -9.93 -24.35 -1.47
C VAL A 15 -10.75 -25.08 -2.54
N ARG A 16 -11.39 -24.34 -3.43
CA ARG A 16 -12.17 -24.91 -4.55
C ARG A 16 -11.33 -25.83 -5.44
N MET A 17 -10.10 -25.45 -5.74
CA MET A 17 -9.18 -26.18 -6.63
C MET A 17 -8.56 -27.42 -5.99
N LEU A 18 -8.20 -27.34 -4.70
CA LEU A 18 -7.40 -28.36 -4.01
C LEU A 18 -8.20 -29.18 -2.98
N GLN A 19 -9.50 -28.93 -2.82
CA GLN A 19 -10.31 -29.59 -1.80
C GLN A 19 -10.30 -31.12 -1.91
N PRO A 20 -10.27 -31.85 -0.77
CA PRO A 20 -10.09 -31.31 0.58
C PRO A 20 -8.63 -30.85 0.82
N VAL A 21 -8.44 -29.64 1.38
CA VAL A 21 -7.10 -29.00 1.50
C VAL A 21 -6.79 -28.54 2.91
N HIS A 22 -5.55 -28.71 3.37
CA HIS A 22 -5.14 -28.15 4.67
C HIS A 22 -4.89 -26.64 4.57
N GLY A 23 -5.23 -25.89 5.63
CA GLY A 23 -5.00 -24.44 5.64
C GLY A 23 -3.53 -24.02 5.43
N TYR A 24 -2.57 -24.87 5.79
CA TYR A 24 -1.15 -24.64 5.49
C TYR A 24 -0.85 -24.75 3.98
N ASP A 25 -1.47 -25.71 3.30
CA ASP A 25 -1.28 -25.91 1.86
C ASP A 25 -1.92 -24.77 1.07
N VAL A 26 -3.06 -24.23 1.53
CA VAL A 26 -3.66 -23.01 0.96
C VAL A 26 -2.68 -21.84 0.99
N ARG A 27 -2.04 -21.61 2.15
CA ARG A 27 -1.02 -20.57 2.27
C ARG A 27 0.19 -20.85 1.37
N ARG A 28 0.68 -22.09 1.35
CA ARG A 28 1.85 -22.47 0.54
C ARG A 28 1.59 -22.19 -0.93
N GLU A 29 0.38 -22.50 -1.42
CA GLU A 29 0.00 -22.28 -2.81
C GLU A 29 -0.08 -20.78 -3.15
N LEU A 30 -0.74 -19.96 -2.33
CA LEU A 30 -0.76 -18.51 -2.58
C LEU A 30 0.64 -17.87 -2.55
N LEU A 31 1.55 -18.42 -1.75
CA LEU A 31 2.94 -17.98 -1.72
C LEU A 31 3.75 -18.46 -2.93
N SER A 32 3.49 -19.68 -3.45
CA SER A 32 4.14 -20.15 -4.68
C SER A 32 3.73 -19.28 -5.88
N TRP A 33 2.50 -18.76 -5.87
CA TRP A 33 2.00 -17.79 -6.85
C TRP A 33 2.52 -16.36 -6.63
N ARG A 34 3.28 -16.12 -5.56
CA ARG A 34 3.73 -14.79 -5.14
C ARG A 34 2.59 -13.76 -5.03
N ALA A 35 1.44 -14.20 -4.49
CA ALA A 35 0.26 -13.36 -4.31
C ALA A 35 0.48 -12.18 -3.36
N ASP A 36 1.55 -12.21 -2.55
CA ASP A 36 2.03 -11.07 -1.79
C ASP A 36 2.40 -9.87 -2.69
N ARG A 37 2.92 -10.14 -3.90
CA ARG A 37 3.40 -9.08 -4.80
C ARG A 37 2.29 -8.44 -5.62
N TRP A 38 1.35 -9.23 -6.14
CA TRP A 38 0.31 -8.73 -7.05
C TRP A 38 -1.06 -8.54 -6.42
N ALA A 39 -1.39 -9.27 -5.34
CA ALA A 39 -2.64 -9.10 -4.61
C ALA A 39 -2.44 -8.46 -3.23
N ASN A 40 -1.20 -8.17 -2.80
CA ASN A 40 -0.91 -7.65 -1.46
C ASN A 40 -1.51 -8.51 -0.33
N VAL A 41 -1.49 -9.84 -0.55
CA VAL A 41 -1.99 -10.83 0.41
C VAL A 41 -0.90 -11.13 1.43
N ALA A 42 -1.05 -10.60 2.64
CA ALA A 42 -0.14 -10.89 3.73
C ALA A 42 -0.33 -12.34 4.22
N PRO A 43 0.74 -13.09 4.54
CA PRO A 43 0.64 -14.49 4.99
C PRO A 43 -0.31 -14.70 6.18
N GLY A 44 -0.34 -13.76 7.13
CA GLY A 44 -1.23 -13.82 8.29
C GLY A 44 -2.71 -13.62 7.94
N SER A 45 -3.02 -12.89 6.86
CA SER A 45 -4.39 -12.62 6.42
C SER A 45 -5.08 -13.88 5.85
N ILE A 46 -4.31 -14.85 5.34
CA ILE A 46 -4.83 -16.09 4.76
C ILE A 46 -5.54 -16.94 5.83
N TYR A 47 -4.95 -17.06 7.02
CA TYR A 47 -5.57 -17.81 8.11
C TYR A 47 -6.81 -17.11 8.67
N GLN A 48 -6.80 -15.77 8.72
CA GLN A 48 -7.99 -15.01 9.13
C GLN A 48 -9.11 -15.14 8.09
N ALA A 49 -8.77 -15.16 6.80
CA ALA A 49 -9.72 -15.41 5.73
C ALA A 49 -10.32 -16.82 5.84
N LEU A 50 -9.52 -17.87 6.05
CA LEU A 50 -10.03 -19.22 6.27
C LEU A 50 -11.01 -19.29 7.45
N LYS A 51 -10.66 -18.68 8.60
CA LYS A 51 -11.55 -18.61 9.77
C LYS A 51 -12.85 -17.87 9.47
N THR A 52 -12.78 -16.80 8.68
CA THR A 52 -13.95 -16.01 8.26
C THR A 52 -14.84 -16.80 7.33
N LEU A 53 -14.27 -17.45 6.31
CA LEU A 53 -15.00 -18.27 5.34
C LEU A 53 -15.69 -19.48 6.00
N GLU A 54 -15.05 -20.08 7.01
CA GLU A 54 -15.64 -21.17 7.78
C GLU A 54 -16.79 -20.68 8.66
N ARG A 55 -16.59 -19.57 9.38
CA ARG A 55 -17.64 -18.94 10.19
C ARG A 55 -18.86 -18.58 9.33
N ASP A 56 -18.62 -18.08 8.12
CA ASP A 56 -19.65 -17.70 7.15
C ASP A 56 -20.22 -18.94 6.41
N GLN A 57 -19.78 -20.15 6.75
CA GLN A 57 -20.23 -21.45 6.20
C GLN A 57 -19.96 -21.64 4.69
N TRP A 58 -19.02 -20.89 4.12
CA TRP A 58 -18.60 -21.03 2.72
C TRP A 58 -17.60 -22.17 2.54
N ILE A 59 -16.91 -22.54 3.62
CA ILE A 59 -16.08 -23.74 3.70
C ILE A 59 -16.43 -24.49 4.98
N GLU A 60 -16.25 -25.81 4.97
CA GLU A 60 -16.48 -26.68 6.12
C GLU A 60 -15.22 -27.47 6.50
N LEU A 61 -15.13 -27.86 7.77
CA LEU A 61 -14.08 -28.76 8.22
C LEU A 61 -14.43 -30.20 7.84
N VAL A 62 -13.51 -30.86 7.15
CA VAL A 62 -13.58 -32.29 6.93
C VAL A 62 -12.73 -32.98 7.99
N ASP A 63 -13.31 -33.95 8.69
CA ASP A 63 -12.56 -34.74 9.66
C ASP A 63 -11.51 -35.58 8.92
N SER A 64 -10.26 -35.13 8.99
CA SER A 64 -9.13 -35.88 8.45
C SER A 64 -8.75 -36.92 9.49
N GLY A 65 -9.38 -38.10 9.45
CA GLY A 65 -9.19 -39.22 10.36
C GLY A 65 -7.77 -39.30 10.93
N GLN A 66 -7.61 -38.82 12.16
CA GLN A 66 -6.31 -38.49 12.71
C GLN A 66 -5.60 -39.78 13.19
N ARG A 67 -4.40 -40.06 12.68
CA ARG A 67 -3.46 -41.05 13.25
C ARG A 67 -2.33 -40.32 14.00
N GLY A 68 -2.40 -40.26 15.33
CA GLY A 68 -1.25 -39.92 16.21
C GLY A 68 -1.28 -38.58 16.96
N SER A 69 -0.15 -38.24 17.60
CA SER A 69 0.01 -37.20 18.65
C SER A 69 0.38 -35.78 18.15
N ARG A 70 0.04 -35.41 16.91
CA ARG A 70 0.28 -34.04 16.39
C ARG A 70 -1.02 -33.22 16.39
N PRO A 71 -0.97 -31.88 16.55
CA PRO A 71 -2.16 -31.03 16.49
C PRO A 71 -2.97 -31.31 15.22
N ALA A 72 -4.30 -31.42 15.37
CA ALA A 72 -5.20 -31.71 14.24
C ALA A 72 -5.03 -30.64 13.15
N ARG A 73 -4.62 -31.06 11.96
CA ARG A 73 -4.55 -30.17 10.80
C ARG A 73 -5.97 -29.94 10.30
N ARG A 74 -6.43 -28.68 10.34
CA ARG A 74 -7.74 -28.31 9.80
C ARG A 74 -7.72 -28.48 8.29
N THR A 75 -8.61 -29.34 7.80
CA THR A 75 -8.81 -29.64 6.38
C THR A 75 -10.14 -29.05 5.96
N TYR A 76 -10.13 -28.27 4.88
CA TYR A 76 -11.29 -27.53 4.42
C TYR A 76 -11.82 -28.11 3.10
N ARG A 77 -13.13 -28.10 2.96
CA ARG A 77 -13.87 -28.37 1.71
C ARG A 77 -14.81 -27.21 1.44
N LEU A 78 -15.09 -26.94 0.17
CA LEU A 78 -16.06 -25.93 -0.25
C LEU A 78 -17.49 -26.43 -0.01
N THR A 79 -18.39 -25.55 0.43
CA THR A 79 -19.83 -25.85 0.52
C THR A 79 -20.56 -25.38 -0.74
N ASP A 80 -21.81 -25.79 -0.93
CA ASP A 80 -22.65 -25.30 -2.04
C ASP A 80 -22.83 -23.77 -1.99
N GLU A 81 -22.93 -23.21 -0.78
CA GLU A 81 -22.99 -21.76 -0.59
C GLU A 81 -21.65 -21.09 -0.92
N GLY A 82 -20.54 -21.73 -0.54
CA GLY A 82 -19.20 -21.27 -0.92
C GLY A 82 -18.97 -21.23 -2.44
N GLU A 83 -19.51 -22.19 -3.20
CA GLU A 83 -19.44 -22.15 -4.67
C GLU A 83 -20.20 -20.93 -5.23
N LYS A 84 -21.40 -20.64 -4.74
CA LYS A 84 -22.16 -19.45 -5.16
C LYS A 84 -21.41 -18.16 -4.86
N GLU A 85 -20.87 -18.06 -3.65
CA GLU A 85 -20.16 -16.87 -3.17
C GLU A 85 -18.82 -16.67 -3.88
N TYR A 86 -18.13 -17.75 -4.25
CA TYR A 86 -16.97 -17.68 -5.15
C TYR A 86 -17.33 -17.01 -6.48
N HIS A 87 -18.39 -17.46 -7.14
CA HIS A 87 -18.84 -16.87 -8.41
C HIS A 87 -19.33 -15.44 -8.24
N ALA A 88 -19.99 -15.11 -7.12
CA ALA A 88 -20.43 -13.76 -6.80
C ALA A 88 -19.23 -12.80 -6.63
N LEU A 89 -18.22 -13.20 -5.86
CA LEU A 89 -16.99 -12.42 -5.68
C LEU A 89 -16.23 -12.24 -7.00
N LEU A 90 -16.10 -13.30 -7.80
CA LEU A 90 -15.44 -13.23 -9.10
C LEU A 90 -16.19 -12.27 -10.04
N ARG A 91 -17.52 -12.41 -10.12
CA ARG A 91 -18.37 -11.54 -10.94
C ARG A 91 -18.26 -10.08 -10.50
N SER A 92 -18.39 -9.80 -9.21
CA SER A 92 -18.24 -8.45 -8.65
C SER A 92 -16.89 -7.84 -9.02
N SER A 93 -15.80 -8.61 -8.89
CA SER A 93 -14.45 -8.15 -9.26
C SER A 93 -14.28 -7.83 -10.75
N LEU A 94 -15.03 -8.50 -11.63
CA LEU A 94 -15.01 -8.24 -13.08
C LEU A 94 -15.96 -7.12 -13.50
N TRP A 95 -17.05 -6.89 -12.75
CA TRP A 95 -18.09 -5.91 -13.10
C TRP A 95 -17.83 -4.53 -12.50
N GLU A 96 -17.18 -4.47 -11.35
CA GLU A 96 -16.93 -3.23 -10.62
C GLU A 96 -15.66 -2.54 -11.11
N SER A 97 -15.77 -1.25 -11.45
CA SER A 97 -14.62 -0.39 -11.74
C SER A 97 -14.15 0.34 -10.48
N ASN A 98 -13.88 -0.42 -9.43
CA ASN A 98 -13.39 0.13 -8.15
C ASN A 98 -11.86 0.13 -8.15
N ALA A 99 -11.25 1.05 -8.91
CA ALA A 99 -9.80 1.20 -8.94
C ALA A 99 -9.30 1.61 -7.53
N PRO A 100 -8.30 0.90 -6.96
CA PRO A 100 -7.70 1.32 -5.71
C PRO A 100 -7.07 2.70 -5.86
N ALA A 101 -7.14 3.52 -4.80
CA ALA A 101 -6.50 4.82 -4.79
C ALA A 101 -5.00 4.68 -5.08
N HIS A 102 -4.52 5.37 -6.10
CA HIS A 102 -3.14 5.24 -6.55
C HIS A 102 -2.17 5.85 -5.51
N PRO A 103 -1.17 5.10 -5.03
CA PRO A 103 -0.34 5.51 -3.88
C PRO A 103 0.51 6.76 -4.13
N LEU A 104 0.71 7.15 -5.40
CA LEU A 104 1.41 8.40 -5.75
C LEU A 104 0.58 9.66 -5.58
N LEU A 105 -0.75 9.58 -5.64
CA LEU A 105 -1.60 10.79 -5.65
C LEU A 105 -1.37 11.67 -4.42
N PRO A 106 -1.25 11.13 -3.19
CA PRO A 106 -0.87 11.92 -2.03
C PRO A 106 0.48 12.63 -2.23
N ALA A 107 1.52 11.93 -2.68
CA ALA A 107 2.83 12.54 -2.90
C ALA A 107 2.80 13.66 -3.95
N ILE A 108 2.07 13.47 -5.05
CA ILE A 108 1.90 14.49 -6.10
C ILE A 108 1.21 15.75 -5.55
N SER A 109 0.22 15.59 -4.67
CA SER A 109 -0.45 16.75 -4.04
C SER A 109 0.47 17.58 -3.14
N GLN A 110 1.60 17.03 -2.71
CA GLN A 110 2.54 17.68 -1.80
C GLN A 110 3.77 18.28 -2.51
N LEU A 111 3.85 18.22 -3.85
CA LEU A 111 4.98 18.79 -4.61
C LEU A 111 5.31 20.27 -4.28
N PRO A 112 4.33 21.16 -4.03
CA PRO A 112 4.64 22.55 -3.66
C PRO A 112 5.47 22.71 -2.37
N PHE A 113 5.46 21.69 -1.50
CA PHE A 113 6.12 21.70 -0.19
C PHE A 113 7.41 20.86 -0.16
N SER A 114 7.85 20.34 -1.30
CA SER A 114 9.05 19.50 -1.40
C SER A 114 10.21 20.24 -2.05
N ASN A 115 11.41 19.66 -1.97
CA ASN A 115 12.56 20.12 -2.76
C ASN A 115 12.37 19.72 -4.24
N ARG A 116 12.53 20.68 -5.16
CA ARG A 116 12.34 20.48 -6.60
C ARG A 116 13.32 19.46 -7.19
N ASP A 117 14.59 19.54 -6.84
CA ASP A 117 15.63 18.68 -7.40
C ASP A 117 15.50 17.25 -6.89
N ASP A 118 15.09 17.07 -5.63
CA ASP A 118 14.77 15.75 -5.07
C ASP A 118 13.59 15.09 -5.81
N VAL A 119 12.56 15.87 -6.16
CA VAL A 119 11.42 15.38 -6.95
C VAL A 119 11.88 14.91 -8.33
N ILE A 120 12.68 15.72 -9.03
CA ILE A 120 13.22 15.36 -10.35
C ILE A 120 14.05 14.07 -10.25
N ALA A 121 14.94 13.98 -9.27
CA ALA A 121 15.76 12.78 -9.04
C ALA A 121 14.89 11.55 -8.74
N ALA A 122 13.85 11.70 -7.91
CA ALA A 122 12.93 10.62 -7.56
C ALA A 122 12.12 10.13 -8.77
N LEU A 123 11.64 11.05 -9.63
CA LEU A 123 10.91 10.70 -10.85
C LEU A 123 11.81 9.99 -11.87
N LYS A 124 13.04 10.44 -12.07
CA LYS A 124 14.03 9.76 -12.93
C LYS A 124 14.36 8.36 -12.42
N ALA A 125 14.63 8.23 -11.11
CA ALA A 125 14.87 6.93 -10.49
C ALA A 125 13.65 6.01 -10.59
N ARG A 126 12.44 6.56 -10.52
CA ARG A 126 11.20 5.81 -10.73
C ARG A 126 11.09 5.32 -12.17
N ALA A 127 11.32 6.18 -13.16
CA ALA A 127 11.29 5.79 -14.57
C ALA A 127 12.28 4.66 -14.86
N HIS A 128 13.52 4.73 -14.35
CA HIS A 128 14.50 3.66 -14.52
C HIS A 128 14.07 2.32 -13.90
N ARG A 129 13.42 2.33 -12.73
CA ARG A 129 12.89 1.09 -12.11
C ARG A 129 11.75 0.50 -12.94
N LEU A 130 10.84 1.33 -13.41
CA LEU A 130 9.71 0.90 -14.24
C LEU A 130 10.18 0.34 -15.59
N GLU A 131 11.19 0.95 -16.21
CA GLU A 131 11.79 0.44 -17.45
C GLU A 131 12.30 -1.00 -17.29
N ALA A 132 13.02 -1.27 -16.20
CA ALA A 132 13.49 -2.62 -15.88
C ALA A 132 12.32 -3.59 -15.62
N GLU A 133 11.29 -3.16 -14.90
CA GLU A 133 10.09 -3.94 -14.62
C GLU A 133 9.29 -4.28 -15.89
N ILE A 134 9.13 -3.30 -16.80
CA ILE A 134 8.48 -3.46 -18.09
C ILE A 134 9.21 -4.52 -18.92
N MET A 135 10.55 -4.44 -19.01
CA MET A 135 11.34 -5.42 -19.75
C MET A 135 11.20 -6.83 -19.18
N MET A 136 11.26 -6.97 -17.86
CA MET A 136 11.09 -8.27 -17.19
C MET A 136 9.69 -8.84 -17.42
N THR A 137 8.66 -8.01 -17.29
CA THR A 137 7.26 -8.43 -17.45
C THR A 137 6.97 -8.88 -18.88
N ARG A 138 7.48 -8.17 -19.89
CA ARG A 138 7.36 -8.59 -21.30
C ARG A 138 7.99 -9.96 -21.54
N ARG A 139 9.18 -10.19 -21.00
CA ARG A 139 9.85 -11.50 -21.08
C ARG A 139 9.05 -12.61 -20.38
N ASP A 140 8.47 -12.31 -19.22
CA ASP A 140 7.65 -13.27 -18.49
C ASP A 140 6.36 -13.62 -19.25
N ILE A 141 5.73 -12.64 -19.92
CA ILE A 141 4.58 -12.87 -20.81
C ILE A 141 4.97 -13.83 -21.94
N GLU A 142 6.05 -13.53 -22.68
CA GLU A 142 6.54 -14.39 -23.78
C GLU A 142 6.83 -15.82 -23.30
N ARG A 143 7.41 -15.96 -22.10
CA ARG A 143 7.70 -17.26 -21.49
C ARG A 143 6.43 -18.06 -21.18
N VAL A 144 5.40 -17.40 -20.64
CA VAL A 144 4.10 -18.05 -20.34
C VAL A 144 3.39 -18.45 -21.64
N GLU A 145 3.40 -17.59 -22.66
CA GLU A 145 2.77 -17.85 -23.96
C GLU A 145 3.47 -18.98 -24.74
N ALA A 146 4.79 -19.09 -24.63
CA ALA A 146 5.56 -20.17 -25.25
C ALA A 146 5.33 -21.54 -24.58
N GLY A 147 4.76 -21.56 -23.38
CA GLY A 147 4.42 -22.78 -22.65
C GLY A 147 3.16 -23.48 -23.17
N GLY A 148 2.95 -24.73 -22.74
CA GLY A 148 1.80 -25.55 -23.07
C GLY A 148 0.50 -25.17 -22.37
N GLY A 149 0.54 -24.26 -21.39
CA GLY A 149 -0.65 -23.76 -20.68
C GLY A 149 -1.36 -24.77 -19.79
N ASP A 150 -0.76 -25.94 -19.55
CA ASP A 150 -1.31 -27.00 -18.68
C ASP A 150 -1.12 -26.60 -17.20
N PRO A 151 -2.19 -26.28 -16.45
CA PRO A 151 -2.10 -25.84 -15.05
C PRO A 151 -1.42 -26.85 -14.12
N LEU A 152 -1.29 -28.12 -14.53
CA LEU A 152 -0.64 -29.16 -13.74
C LEU A 152 0.87 -29.25 -13.95
N LYS A 153 1.41 -28.58 -14.98
CA LYS A 153 2.83 -28.68 -15.39
C LYS A 153 3.49 -27.33 -15.54
N GLU A 154 2.75 -26.35 -16.04
CA GLU A 154 3.23 -25.02 -16.41
C GLU A 154 2.19 -23.96 -16.02
N GLU A 155 2.54 -22.69 -16.21
CA GLU A 155 1.60 -21.60 -15.92
C GLU A 155 0.47 -21.56 -16.98
N PRO A 156 -0.80 -21.45 -16.57
CA PRO A 156 -1.89 -21.28 -17.50
C PRO A 156 -1.77 -20.00 -18.33
N HIS A 157 -2.20 -20.03 -19.59
CA HIS A 157 -2.09 -18.87 -20.48
C HIS A 157 -2.81 -17.61 -19.97
N HIS A 158 -3.88 -17.74 -19.19
CA HIS A 158 -4.57 -16.58 -18.60
C HIS A 158 -3.70 -15.79 -17.60
N VAL A 159 -2.63 -16.39 -17.08
CA VAL A 159 -1.64 -15.68 -16.24
C VAL A 159 -0.94 -14.59 -17.06
N ALA A 160 -0.74 -14.79 -18.37
CA ALA A 160 -0.22 -13.75 -19.25
C ALA A 160 -1.17 -12.54 -19.33
N GLU A 161 -2.50 -12.74 -19.29
CA GLU A 161 -3.46 -11.63 -19.26
C GLU A 161 -3.34 -10.79 -17.97
N MET A 162 -3.11 -11.45 -16.83
CA MET A 162 -2.85 -10.76 -15.57
C MET A 162 -1.57 -9.92 -15.66
N MET A 163 -0.52 -10.46 -16.27
CA MET A 163 0.75 -9.75 -16.49
C MET A 163 0.59 -8.59 -17.48
N ARG A 164 -0.24 -8.72 -18.53
CA ARG A 164 -0.50 -7.64 -19.49
C ARG A 164 -1.21 -6.45 -18.85
N LEU A 165 -2.14 -6.70 -17.93
CA LEU A 165 -2.76 -5.61 -17.15
C LEU A 165 -1.71 -4.85 -16.33
N GLN A 166 -0.80 -5.57 -15.67
CA GLN A 166 0.29 -4.95 -14.90
C GLN A 166 1.27 -4.19 -15.80
N LEU A 167 1.61 -4.76 -16.96
CA LEU A 167 2.46 -4.12 -17.96
C LEU A 167 1.87 -2.79 -18.41
N GLY A 168 0.58 -2.74 -18.76
CA GLY A 168 -0.07 -1.51 -19.20
C GLY A 168 -0.07 -0.42 -18.12
N LEU A 169 -0.25 -0.79 -16.85
CA LEU A 169 -0.15 0.15 -15.73
C LEU A 169 1.29 0.68 -15.56
N ALA A 170 2.30 -0.19 -15.65
CA ALA A 170 3.70 0.19 -15.53
C ALA A 170 4.16 1.09 -16.70
N GLU A 171 3.73 0.79 -17.93
CA GLU A 171 4.01 1.60 -19.12
C GLU A 171 3.39 3.00 -19.01
N ALA A 172 2.13 3.08 -18.56
CA ALA A 172 1.46 4.35 -18.34
C ALA A 172 2.17 5.19 -17.27
N GLU A 173 2.57 4.57 -16.17
CA GLU A 173 3.30 5.25 -15.09
C GLU A 173 4.71 5.69 -15.52
N TYR A 174 5.41 4.88 -16.33
CA TYR A 174 6.72 5.21 -16.88
C TYR A 174 6.64 6.45 -17.78
N ALA A 175 5.69 6.44 -18.73
CA ALA A 175 5.45 7.57 -19.62
C ALA A 175 5.08 8.84 -18.83
N TRP A 176 4.22 8.70 -17.81
CA TRP A 176 3.87 9.80 -16.92
C TRP A 176 5.08 10.37 -16.17
N ALA A 177 5.95 9.52 -15.62
CA ALA A 177 7.12 9.97 -14.85
C ALA A 177 8.10 10.77 -15.72
N LEU A 178 8.34 10.32 -16.95
CA LEU A 178 9.16 11.04 -17.93
C LEU A 178 8.54 12.39 -18.30
N MET A 179 7.24 12.39 -18.63
CA MET A 179 6.52 13.61 -19.00
C MET A 179 6.51 14.62 -17.86
N LEU A 180 6.24 14.19 -16.62
CA LEU A 180 6.24 15.09 -15.47
C LEU A 180 7.63 15.67 -15.20
N THR A 181 8.68 14.84 -15.30
CA THR A 181 10.07 15.30 -15.19
C THR A 181 10.37 16.40 -16.21
N GLN A 182 10.02 16.17 -17.48
CA GLN A 182 10.22 17.15 -18.55
C GLN A 182 9.47 18.45 -18.30
N ARG A 183 8.21 18.39 -17.85
CA ARG A 183 7.41 19.59 -17.54
C ARG A 183 8.01 20.41 -16.39
N ILE A 184 8.56 19.74 -15.38
CA ILE A 184 9.24 20.43 -14.27
C ILE A 184 10.55 21.07 -14.76
N GLU A 185 11.36 20.34 -15.53
CA GLU A 185 12.66 20.80 -16.03
C GLU A 185 12.55 21.96 -17.03
N SER A 186 11.53 21.95 -17.89
CA SER A 186 11.24 23.01 -18.86
C SER A 186 10.59 24.27 -18.25
N GLY A 187 10.02 24.15 -17.05
CA GLY A 187 9.25 25.22 -16.42
C GLY A 187 7.76 25.24 -16.82
N ASP A 188 7.30 24.34 -17.69
CA ASP A 188 5.88 24.16 -18.02
C ASP A 188 5.03 23.77 -16.79
N LEU A 189 5.68 23.25 -15.75
CA LEU A 189 5.11 23.06 -14.42
C LEU A 189 6.05 23.63 -13.37
N ASP A 190 5.72 24.81 -12.84
CA ASP A 190 6.35 25.39 -11.66
C ASP A 190 5.32 25.51 -10.53
N VAL A 191 5.47 24.66 -9.52
CA VAL A 191 4.63 24.66 -8.30
C VAL A 191 5.42 25.08 -7.05
N TRP A 192 6.71 25.37 -7.20
CA TRP A 192 7.59 25.78 -6.11
C TRP A 192 7.62 27.30 -5.95
N ASN A 193 7.43 28.02 -7.06
CA ASN A 193 7.27 29.47 -7.05
C ASN A 193 5.78 29.82 -7.16
N LEU A 194 5.10 29.88 -6.01
CA LEU A 194 3.72 30.36 -5.94
C LEU A 194 3.63 31.78 -6.56
N PRO A 195 2.60 32.08 -7.38
CA PRO A 195 2.39 33.43 -7.86
C PRO A 195 2.24 34.39 -6.67
N SER A 196 2.73 35.62 -6.80
CA SER A 196 2.80 36.61 -5.70
C SER A 196 1.49 36.77 -4.92
N ARG A 197 0.34 36.72 -5.61
CA ARG A 197 -0.99 36.79 -4.98
C ARG A 197 -1.34 35.59 -4.08
N ALA A 198 -0.88 34.40 -4.44
CA ALA A 198 -1.08 33.20 -3.62
C ALA A 198 -0.18 33.21 -2.38
N GLN A 199 1.05 33.72 -2.52
CA GLN A 199 1.96 33.94 -1.39
C GLN A 199 1.40 34.96 -0.39
N GLU A 200 0.85 36.07 -0.89
CA GLU A 200 0.18 37.09 -0.07
C GLU A 200 -1.05 36.52 0.66
N SER A 201 -1.87 35.72 -0.01
CA SER A 201 -3.06 35.10 0.59
C SER A 201 -2.70 34.07 1.67
N LEU A 202 -1.63 33.28 1.47
CA LEU A 202 -1.17 32.31 2.45
C LEU A 202 -0.59 33.00 3.69
N ALA A 203 0.22 34.04 3.48
CA ALA A 203 0.79 34.84 4.54
C ALA A 203 -0.30 35.54 5.37
N ALA A 204 -1.34 36.06 4.72
CA ALA A 204 -2.50 36.65 5.39
C ALA A 204 -3.24 35.64 6.28
N GLN A 205 -3.53 34.43 5.77
CA GLN A 205 -4.17 33.37 6.55
C GLN A 205 -3.32 32.89 7.74
N GLN A 206 -2.01 32.76 7.55
CA GLN A 206 -1.10 32.37 8.62
C GLN A 206 -0.98 33.44 9.71
N ALA A 207 -0.96 34.73 9.33
CA ALA A 207 -0.95 35.85 10.26
C ALA A 207 -2.26 35.95 11.06
N GLU A 208 -3.40 35.72 10.40
CA GLU A 208 -4.72 35.69 11.05
C GLU A 208 -4.83 34.53 12.06
N TYR A 209 -4.36 33.32 11.69
CA TYR A 209 -4.29 32.17 12.59
C TYR A 209 -3.37 32.42 13.80
N ALA A 210 -2.17 32.99 13.57
CA ALA A 210 -1.22 33.31 14.63
C ALA A 210 -1.76 34.40 15.59
N THR A 211 -2.57 35.32 15.09
CA THR A 211 -3.23 36.37 15.88
C THR A 211 -4.38 35.81 16.70
N ALA A 212 -5.20 34.92 16.12
CA ALA A 212 -6.32 34.26 16.79
C ALA A 212 -5.88 33.30 17.92
N HIS A 213 -4.65 32.80 17.87
CA HIS A 213 -4.12 31.82 18.83
C HIS A 213 -2.94 32.32 19.68
N ARG A 214 -2.74 33.64 19.75
CA ARG A 214 -1.73 34.24 20.63
C ARG A 214 -2.22 34.18 22.08
N THR A 215 -1.60 33.36 22.92
CA THR A 215 -1.87 33.36 24.37
C THR A 215 -1.45 34.71 24.97
N PRO A 216 -2.30 35.43 25.72
CA PRO A 216 -1.90 36.68 26.34
C PRO A 216 -0.85 36.37 27.42
N VAL A 217 0.35 36.94 27.27
CA VAL A 217 1.31 36.98 28.38
C VAL A 217 0.81 38.06 29.33
N THR A 218 0.15 37.66 30.43
CA THR A 218 -0.20 38.58 31.51
C THR A 218 1.09 39.01 32.20
N SER A 219 1.56 40.22 31.91
CA SER A 219 2.66 40.85 32.65
C SER A 219 2.21 41.05 34.10
N ILE A 220 2.77 40.27 35.03
CA ILE A 220 2.66 40.55 36.45
C ILE A 220 3.57 41.75 36.73
N GLU A 221 2.97 42.90 36.99
CA GLU A 221 3.68 44.09 37.48
C GLU A 221 4.41 43.76 38.79
N ARG A 222 5.75 43.83 38.77
CA ARG A 222 6.53 43.86 40.01
C ARG A 222 6.46 45.27 40.58
N GLY A 223 5.75 45.45 41.69
CA GLY A 223 5.96 46.59 42.56
C GLY A 223 7.37 46.56 43.14
N GLY A 224 8.12 47.67 43.03
CA GLY A 224 9.28 47.95 43.88
C GLY A 224 8.89 48.92 45.01
N PRO A 225 9.86 49.54 45.73
CA PRO A 225 11.10 48.98 46.29
C PRO A 225 11.22 49.34 47.81
N ALA A 226 12.20 48.78 48.53
CA ALA A 226 12.71 49.36 49.79
C ALA A 226 14.16 48.94 50.07
N ASP A 227 15.05 49.94 49.97
CA ASP A 227 16.29 50.26 50.69
C ASP A 227 17.26 49.17 51.20
N ASP A 228 18.41 49.08 50.52
CA ASP A 228 19.79 49.49 50.94
C ASP A 228 20.45 48.93 52.24
N PRO A 229 21.79 49.05 52.44
CA PRO A 229 22.87 48.22 51.90
C PRO A 229 23.73 47.59 53.02
N GLY A 230 24.67 46.70 52.67
CA GLY A 230 25.74 46.32 53.60
C GLY A 230 26.71 45.28 53.08
N ASP A 231 27.93 45.76 52.80
CA ASP A 231 29.24 45.09 52.83
C ASP A 231 29.40 43.68 52.23
N GLY A 232 30.29 43.58 51.24
CA GLY A 232 30.95 42.32 50.86
C GLY A 232 32.09 41.96 51.82
N PRO A 233 33.13 41.27 51.34
CA PRO A 233 33.16 40.07 50.52
C PRO A 233 33.62 38.88 51.38
N ASP A 234 33.44 37.63 50.93
CA ASP A 234 34.44 36.62 51.32
C ASP A 234 34.51 35.44 50.35
N ASP A 235 35.72 34.90 50.35
CA ASP A 235 36.35 34.02 49.40
C ASP A 235 35.65 32.67 49.14
N ALA A 236 36.06 32.09 48.00
CA ALA A 236 35.89 30.71 47.57
C ALA A 236 36.47 29.69 48.60
N PRO A 237 36.65 28.39 48.29
CA PRO A 237 36.09 27.55 47.23
C PRO A 237 35.57 26.16 47.70
N LEU A 238 34.93 25.46 46.76
CA LEU A 238 35.05 24.03 46.44
C LEU A 238 34.83 22.93 47.51
N GLY A 239 33.81 22.12 47.24
CA GLY A 239 33.63 20.73 47.66
C GLY A 239 32.49 20.10 46.86
#